data_AF-A0A1D8P5Y0-F1
#
_entry.id   AF-A0A1D8P5Y0-F1
#
_cell.length_a   1.000
_cell.length_b   1.000
_cell.length_c   1.000
_cell.angle_alpha   90.00
_cell.angle_beta   90.00
_cell.angle_gamma   90.00
#
_symmetry.space_group_name_H-M   'P 1'
#
loop_
_entity.id
_entity.type
_entity.pdbx_description
1 polymer ?
#
loop_
_entity_poly.entity_id
_entity_poly.type
_entity_poly.pdbx_seq_one_letter_code
_entity_poly.pdbx_strand_id
1 'polypeptide(L)'
;MKKITLLVACITLIISCKQKQEIIEKPESSIEKENLPVEITPSLNYVDLVVVLSENSNLTEAQMLLKNNNLTIDKILIDEDYLKAGLVKVPENDKEEWKNKLSALDFIQGIEKNSKNILNTINDKYDNRLITINKTPCFGDCPVYNVVVKKNGLVTFNGIKNVLNKGLVKFQLDNQQLQILNEKFSKIVTNNYKPIYDSRNPDLPSTNISFKGTNIKIRLWKEVPLELIEVHEYIIEHLLDKKYIE
;
A
#
# COMPACT_ATOMS: atom_id res chain seq x y z
N MET A 1 -11.44 -26.40 -56.59
CA MET A 1 -12.76 -26.32 -57.26
C MET A 1 -13.45 -25.03 -56.83
N LYS A 2 -13.88 -24.20 -57.80
CA LYS A 2 -14.79 -23.02 -57.78
C LYS A 2 -14.48 -21.89 -56.75
N LYS A 3 -13.99 -20.69 -57.15
CA LYS A 3 -14.68 -19.50 -57.77
C LYS A 3 -15.72 -18.88 -56.79
N ILE A 4 -15.80 -17.58 -56.45
CA ILE A 4 -15.86 -16.32 -57.25
C ILE A 4 -15.91 -15.14 -56.23
N THR A 5 -15.05 -14.09 -56.29
CA THR A 5 -15.26 -12.69 -56.80
C THR A 5 -16.15 -11.80 -55.89
N LEU A 6 -15.82 -10.55 -55.49
CA LEU A 6 -15.78 -9.28 -56.27
C LEU A 6 -15.35 -8.13 -55.29
N LEU A 7 -14.27 -7.36 -55.53
CA LEU A 7 -14.17 -6.01 -56.19
C LEU A 7 -14.73 -4.87 -55.28
N VAL A 8 -14.17 -3.66 -55.05
CA VAL A 8 -13.26 -2.68 -55.73
C VAL A 8 -12.75 -1.74 -54.58
N ALA A 9 -11.46 -1.48 -54.38
CA ALA A 9 -10.63 -0.36 -54.90
C ALA A 9 -11.16 1.07 -54.62
N CYS A 10 -10.38 2.14 -54.46
CA CYS A 10 -8.96 2.40 -54.21
C CYS A 10 -8.81 3.94 -54.15
N ILE A 11 -7.63 4.41 -53.73
CA ILE A 11 -7.00 5.72 -54.02
C ILE A 11 -7.13 6.83 -52.96
N THR A 12 -6.06 6.88 -52.17
CA THR A 12 -5.42 8.04 -51.53
C THR A 12 -4.64 8.91 -52.53
N LEU A 13 -4.49 10.22 -52.25
CA LEU A 13 -3.30 11.08 -52.44
C LEU A 13 -3.67 12.54 -52.08
N ILE A 14 -3.41 13.01 -50.87
CA ILE A 14 -2.29 13.87 -50.43
C ILE A 14 -1.97 15.04 -51.38
N ILE A 15 -2.04 16.28 -50.85
CA ILE A 15 -1.02 17.36 -50.83
C ILE A 15 -1.78 18.69 -50.67
N SER A 16 -1.52 19.43 -49.58
CA SER A 16 -0.98 20.80 -49.66
C SER A 16 -0.92 21.44 -48.27
N CYS A 17 0.20 22.09 -48.01
CA CYS A 17 0.64 22.69 -46.76
C CYS A 17 0.70 24.22 -46.94
N LYS A 18 0.21 25.01 -45.97
CA LYS A 18 0.82 26.28 -45.45
C LYS A 18 -0.17 27.17 -44.67
N GLN A 19 0.05 27.24 -43.35
CA GLN A 19 0.35 28.43 -42.52
C GLN A 19 -0.20 29.82 -42.95
N LYS A 20 -0.94 30.50 -42.06
CA LYS A 20 -0.54 31.73 -41.30
C LYS A 20 -1.76 32.53 -40.77
N GLN A 21 -1.64 33.03 -39.54
CA GLN A 21 -2.55 33.96 -38.82
C GLN A 21 -2.70 35.33 -39.51
N GLU A 22 -3.86 35.97 -39.40
CA GLU A 22 -4.03 37.30 -38.76
C GLU A 22 -5.50 37.73 -38.64
N ILE A 23 -5.78 38.44 -37.54
CA ILE A 23 -7.04 39.09 -37.12
C ILE A 23 -7.05 40.52 -37.71
N ILE A 24 -8.23 41.14 -37.96
CA ILE A 24 -8.58 42.57 -37.71
C ILE A 24 -10.04 42.91 -38.17
N GLU A 25 -10.87 43.19 -37.16
CA GLU A 25 -11.92 44.23 -36.93
C GLU A 25 -13.14 44.55 -37.85
N LYS A 26 -14.35 44.39 -37.22
CA LYS A 26 -15.60 45.24 -37.05
C LYS A 26 -16.23 46.02 -38.26
N PRO A 27 -17.54 46.44 -38.25
CA PRO A 27 -18.47 46.81 -37.14
C PRO A 27 -19.88 46.12 -37.17
N GLU A 28 -20.51 45.79 -36.04
CA GLU A 28 -21.48 46.57 -35.22
C GLU A 28 -22.88 46.79 -35.84
N SER A 29 -23.91 46.10 -35.31
CA SER A 29 -25.22 46.71 -34.97
C SER A 29 -26.09 45.77 -34.11
N SER A 30 -26.71 46.38 -33.11
CA SER A 30 -27.59 45.93 -32.04
C SER A 30 -28.80 45.08 -32.43
N ILE A 31 -29.29 44.27 -31.47
CA ILE A 31 -30.65 44.34 -30.90
C ILE A 31 -30.69 43.53 -29.59
N GLU A 32 -31.22 44.19 -28.57
CA GLU A 32 -31.45 43.82 -27.18
C GLU A 32 -32.46 42.64 -27.05
N LYS A 33 -32.14 41.65 -26.20
CA LYS A 33 -33.08 40.62 -25.74
C LYS A 33 -32.90 40.36 -24.24
N GLU A 34 -33.83 40.93 -23.49
CA GLU A 34 -34.57 40.36 -22.35
C GLU A 34 -33.83 39.34 -21.46
N ASN A 35 -33.52 39.77 -20.23
CA ASN A 35 -32.89 38.97 -19.19
C ASN A 35 -33.85 37.89 -18.65
N LEU A 36 -33.57 36.62 -18.94
CA LEU A 36 -34.03 35.50 -18.12
C LEU A 36 -33.05 35.33 -16.94
N PRO A 37 -33.50 35.11 -15.69
CA PRO A 37 -32.59 34.91 -14.58
C PRO A 37 -31.77 33.62 -14.79
N VAL A 38 -30.46 33.78 -14.90
CA VAL A 38 -29.49 32.68 -14.92
C VAL A 38 -29.53 32.02 -13.54
N GLU A 39 -30.01 30.79 -13.50
CA GLU A 39 -29.91 29.91 -12.34
C GLU A 39 -28.42 29.60 -12.13
N ILE A 40 -27.81 30.23 -11.12
CA ILE A 40 -26.40 30.01 -10.78
C ILE A 40 -26.32 28.63 -10.12
N THR A 41 -25.98 27.60 -10.88
CA THR A 41 -25.52 26.34 -10.29
C THR A 41 -24.25 26.64 -9.48
N PRO A 42 -24.22 26.38 -8.16
CA PRO A 42 -23.03 26.62 -7.37
C PRO A 42 -21.89 25.75 -7.91
N SER A 43 -20.73 26.37 -8.17
CA SER A 43 -19.52 25.65 -8.56
C SER A 43 -19.18 24.65 -7.45
N LEU A 44 -19.35 23.34 -7.72
CA LEU A 44 -18.97 22.30 -6.77
C LEU A 44 -17.45 22.33 -6.58
N ASN A 45 -17.00 22.83 -5.43
CA ASN A 45 -15.63 22.64 -4.97
C ASN A 45 -15.49 21.22 -4.42
N TYR A 46 -14.38 20.55 -4.75
CA TYR A 46 -14.07 19.20 -4.28
C TYR A 46 -12.89 19.21 -3.31
N VAL A 47 -12.86 18.26 -2.39
CA VAL A 47 -11.69 17.98 -1.55
C VAL A 47 -11.29 16.52 -1.58
N ASP A 48 -10.00 16.30 -1.35
CA ASP A 48 -9.43 14.97 -1.23
C ASP A 48 -9.53 14.48 0.22
N LEU A 49 -10.25 13.39 0.42
CA LEU A 49 -10.18 12.58 1.64
C LEU A 49 -9.26 11.39 1.41
N VAL A 50 -8.53 11.02 2.44
CA VAL A 50 -7.66 9.85 2.44
C VAL A 50 -8.41 8.72 3.13
N VAL A 51 -8.75 7.68 2.38
CA VAL A 51 -9.43 6.50 2.91
C VAL A 51 -8.39 5.41 3.15
N VAL A 52 -8.34 4.90 4.37
CA VAL A 52 -7.50 3.77 4.78
C VAL A 52 -8.37 2.52 4.83
N LEU A 53 -7.96 1.49 4.11
CA LEU A 53 -8.71 0.24 3.96
C LEU A 53 -8.37 -0.74 5.08
N SER A 54 -9.36 -1.54 5.49
CA SER A 54 -9.17 -2.59 6.49
C SER A 54 -8.31 -3.73 5.95
N GLU A 55 -7.61 -4.44 6.84
CA GLU A 55 -6.57 -5.41 6.48
C GLU A 55 -7.04 -6.58 5.59
N ASN A 56 -8.34 -6.89 5.60
CA ASN A 56 -8.92 -7.96 4.79
C ASN A 56 -9.59 -7.46 3.50
N SER A 57 -9.64 -6.14 3.29
CA SER A 57 -10.34 -5.54 2.16
C SER A 57 -9.45 -5.43 0.93
N ASN A 58 -9.98 -5.87 -0.21
CA ASN A 58 -9.31 -5.77 -1.50
C ASN A 58 -9.56 -4.39 -2.11
N LEU A 59 -8.51 -3.76 -2.66
CA LEU A 59 -8.60 -2.48 -3.36
C LEU A 59 -9.64 -2.50 -4.50
N THR A 60 -9.72 -3.60 -5.26
CA THR A 60 -10.71 -3.75 -6.33
C THR A 60 -12.14 -3.79 -5.79
N GLU A 61 -12.36 -4.46 -4.66
CA GLU A 61 -13.67 -4.53 -4.01
C GLU A 61 -14.06 -3.19 -3.40
N ALA A 62 -13.12 -2.53 -2.72
CA ALA A 62 -13.31 -1.17 -2.20
C ALA A 62 -13.64 -0.19 -3.34
N GLN A 63 -12.97 -0.28 -4.48
CA GLN A 63 -13.28 0.53 -5.67
C GLN A 63 -14.69 0.27 -6.19
N MET A 64 -15.15 -0.99 -6.22
CA MET A 64 -16.53 -1.31 -6.62
C MET A 64 -17.56 -0.73 -5.65
N LEU A 65 -17.33 -0.85 -4.35
CA LEU A 65 -18.24 -0.35 -3.31
C LEU A 65 -18.31 1.18 -3.29
N LEU A 66 -17.17 1.85 -3.49
CA LEU A 66 -17.13 3.31 -3.64
C LEU A 66 -17.85 3.77 -4.92
N LYS A 67 -17.66 3.04 -6.04
CA LYS A 67 -18.33 3.35 -7.31
C LYS A 67 -19.84 3.25 -7.20
N ASN A 68 -20.37 2.28 -6.44
CA ASN A 68 -21.82 2.17 -6.17
C ASN A 68 -22.37 3.39 -5.39
N ASN A 69 -21.50 4.14 -4.71
CA ASN A 69 -21.82 5.38 -4.04
C ASN A 69 -21.40 6.62 -4.87
N ASN A 70 -21.16 6.48 -6.18
CA ASN A 70 -20.68 7.56 -7.06
C ASN A 70 -19.34 8.18 -6.63
N LEU A 71 -18.51 7.43 -5.90
CA LEU A 71 -17.16 7.82 -5.52
C LEU A 71 -16.10 7.01 -6.26
N THR A 72 -14.96 7.63 -6.53
CA THR A 72 -13.79 6.97 -7.14
C THR A 72 -12.56 7.16 -6.27
N ILE A 73 -11.72 6.13 -6.20
CA ILE A 73 -10.35 6.29 -5.72
C ILE A 73 -9.55 6.88 -6.87
N ASP A 74 -9.28 8.18 -6.78
CA ASP A 74 -8.59 8.93 -7.83
C ASP A 74 -7.09 8.66 -7.85
N LYS A 75 -6.52 8.34 -6.69
CA LYS A 75 -5.10 8.04 -6.55
C LYS A 75 -4.86 7.06 -5.42
N ILE A 76 -4.11 6.00 -5.68
CA ILE A 76 -3.62 5.09 -4.65
C ILE A 76 -2.41 5.73 -3.96
N LEU A 77 -2.41 5.78 -2.63
CA LEU A 77 -1.32 6.32 -1.82
C LEU A 77 -0.41 5.22 -1.27
N ILE A 78 -1.01 4.10 -0.84
CA ILE A 78 -0.32 2.93 -0.31
C ILE A 78 -1.04 1.69 -0.85
N ASP A 79 -0.28 0.73 -1.40
CA ASP A 79 -0.80 -0.56 -1.88
C ASP A 79 0.09 -1.70 -1.39
N GLU A 80 0.15 -1.85 -0.07
CA GLU A 80 0.95 -2.89 0.56
C GLU A 80 0.02 -3.99 1.09
N ASP A 81 0.54 -5.21 1.25
CA ASP A 81 -0.22 -6.34 1.78
C ASP A 81 -0.78 -6.07 3.18
N TYR A 82 -0.11 -5.21 3.95
CA TYR A 82 -0.43 -4.90 5.34
C TYR A 82 -1.17 -3.57 5.53
N LEU A 83 -1.23 -2.71 4.51
CA LEU A 83 -1.84 -1.39 4.59
C LEU A 83 -2.16 -0.89 3.19
N LYS A 84 -3.40 -0.47 2.97
CA LYS A 84 -3.83 0.12 1.70
C LYS A 84 -4.53 1.43 1.98
N ALA A 85 -4.23 2.46 1.18
CA ALA A 85 -4.84 3.77 1.31
C ALA A 85 -4.96 4.46 -0.05
N GLY A 86 -6.02 5.25 -0.22
CA GLY A 86 -6.29 5.98 -1.45
C GLY A 86 -6.94 7.34 -1.22
N LEU A 87 -6.81 8.23 -2.19
CA LEU A 87 -7.50 9.51 -2.25
C LEU A 87 -8.86 9.33 -2.90
N VAL A 88 -9.89 9.85 -2.25
CA VAL A 88 -11.26 9.93 -2.74
C VAL A 88 -11.67 11.39 -2.79
N LYS A 89 -12.14 11.84 -3.95
CA LYS A 89 -12.69 13.19 -4.11
C LYS A 89 -14.14 13.22 -3.64
N VAL A 90 -14.46 14.19 -2.79
CA VAL A 90 -15.82 14.44 -2.32
C VAL A 90 -16.17 15.92 -2.49
N PRO A 91 -17.45 16.26 -2.74
CA PRO A 91 -17.89 17.65 -2.69
C PRO A 91 -17.60 18.28 -1.32
N GLU A 92 -17.00 19.47 -1.27
CA GLU A 92 -16.60 20.11 -0.01
C GLU A 92 -17.81 20.41 0.89
N ASN A 93 -18.96 20.73 0.28
CA ASN A 93 -20.20 21.01 1.00
C ASN A 93 -20.74 19.79 1.76
N ASP A 94 -20.48 18.58 1.25
CA ASP A 94 -21.02 17.31 1.78
C ASP A 94 -19.94 16.49 2.51
N LYS A 95 -18.77 17.07 2.74
CA LYS A 95 -17.59 16.38 3.27
C LYS A 95 -17.86 15.62 4.56
N GLU A 96 -18.56 16.22 5.51
CA GLU A 96 -18.83 15.58 6.81
C GLU A 96 -19.86 14.44 6.67
N GLU A 97 -20.84 14.58 5.77
CA GLU A 97 -21.75 13.49 5.43
C GLU A 97 -20.99 12.32 4.80
N TRP A 98 -20.07 12.61 3.87
CA TRP A 98 -19.22 11.60 3.26
C TRP A 98 -18.30 10.92 4.25
N LYS A 99 -17.69 11.67 5.18
CA LYS A 99 -16.90 11.07 6.27
C LYS A 99 -17.74 10.10 7.10
N ASN A 100 -18.97 10.47 7.44
CA ASN A 100 -19.86 9.59 8.22
C ASN A 100 -20.24 8.33 7.44
N LYS A 101 -20.63 8.47 6.16
CA LYS A 101 -20.96 7.34 5.28
C LYS A 101 -19.80 6.37 5.12
N LEU A 102 -18.61 6.91 4.81
CA LEU A 102 -17.40 6.12 4.63
C LEU A 102 -16.96 5.45 5.94
N SER A 103 -17.04 6.14 7.08
CA SER A 103 -16.65 5.56 8.38
C SER A 103 -17.57 4.42 8.83
N ALA A 104 -18.79 4.35 8.29
CA ALA A 104 -19.73 3.26 8.56
C ALA A 104 -19.49 2.01 7.69
N LEU A 105 -18.55 2.05 6.74
CA LEU A 105 -18.24 0.91 5.89
C LEU A 105 -17.21 0.01 6.58
N ASP A 106 -17.54 -1.27 6.74
CA ASP A 106 -16.69 -2.26 7.43
C ASP A 106 -15.29 -2.44 6.79
N PHE A 107 -15.16 -2.10 5.51
CA PHE A 107 -13.90 -2.16 4.78
C PHE A 107 -13.03 -0.90 4.95
N ILE A 108 -13.53 0.14 5.63
CA ILE A 108 -12.79 1.37 5.91
C ILE A 108 -12.28 1.32 7.34
N GLN A 109 -10.96 1.29 7.49
CA GLN A 109 -10.27 1.35 8.77
C GLN A 109 -10.20 2.78 9.31
N GLY A 110 -10.19 3.78 8.43
CA GLY A 110 -10.21 5.17 8.83
C GLY A 110 -10.18 6.18 7.69
N ILE A 111 -10.41 7.43 8.05
CA ILE A 111 -10.45 8.55 7.12
C ILE A 111 -9.58 9.66 7.66
N GLU A 112 -8.64 10.11 6.83
CA GLU A 112 -7.69 11.16 7.16
C GLU A 112 -7.83 12.33 6.20
N LYS A 113 -7.48 13.53 6.67
CA LYS A 113 -7.43 14.72 5.82
C LYS A 113 -6.17 14.66 4.96
N ASN A 114 -6.30 14.89 3.65
CA ASN A 114 -5.13 15.03 2.79
C ASN A 114 -4.23 16.18 3.30
N SER A 115 -2.96 15.88 3.57
CA SER A 115 -1.98 16.82 4.12
C SER A 115 -0.57 16.45 3.69
N LYS A 116 0.38 17.38 3.85
CA LYS A 116 1.76 17.21 3.37
C LYS A 116 2.48 15.98 3.94
N ASN A 117 2.10 15.51 5.14
CA ASN A 117 2.72 14.38 5.84
C ASN A 117 1.79 13.17 5.99
N ILE A 118 0.75 13.08 5.16
CA ILE A 118 -0.29 12.05 5.30
C ILE A 118 0.28 10.63 5.36
N LEU A 119 1.30 10.30 4.57
CA LEU A 119 1.90 8.96 4.55
C LEU A 119 2.47 8.55 5.91
N ASN A 120 3.11 9.48 6.63
CA ASN A 120 3.63 9.22 7.97
C ASN A 120 2.48 9.01 8.96
N THR A 121 1.45 9.87 8.89
CA THR A 121 0.25 9.72 9.73
C THR A 121 -0.44 8.38 9.53
N ILE A 122 -0.59 7.93 8.28
CA ILE A 122 -1.21 6.63 8.01
C ILE A 122 -0.35 5.50 8.58
N ASN A 123 0.97 5.51 8.30
CA ASN A 123 1.87 4.48 8.81
C ASN A 123 1.87 4.43 10.34
N ASP A 124 1.97 5.57 11.02
CA ASP A 124 2.02 5.62 12.48
C ASP A 124 0.73 5.09 13.13
N LYS A 125 -0.42 5.41 12.53
CA LYS A 125 -1.74 5.09 13.09
C LYS A 125 -2.27 3.71 12.70
N TYR A 126 -2.04 3.30 11.45
CA TYR A 126 -2.69 2.13 10.85
C TYR A 126 -1.74 0.98 10.53
N ASP A 127 -0.41 1.20 10.50
CA ASP A 127 0.53 0.07 10.42
C ASP A 127 0.45 -0.73 11.72
N ASN A 128 -0.14 -1.91 11.61
CA ASN A 128 -0.32 -2.81 12.74
C ASN A 128 0.84 -3.79 12.89
N ARG A 129 1.88 -3.73 12.05
CA ARG A 129 3.05 -4.59 12.16
C ARG A 129 3.84 -4.19 13.40
N LEU A 130 4.18 -5.19 14.19
CA LEU A 130 5.14 -5.05 15.27
C LEU A 130 6.56 -5.21 14.72
N ILE A 131 6.79 -6.28 13.96
CA ILE A 131 8.10 -6.64 13.41
C ILE A 131 7.94 -7.53 12.17
N THR A 132 8.84 -7.37 11.21
CA THR A 132 8.98 -8.25 10.04
C THR A 132 10.38 -8.84 10.00
N ILE A 133 10.49 -10.14 9.69
CA ILE A 133 11.76 -10.87 9.57
C ILE A 133 11.78 -11.61 8.23
N ASN A 134 12.75 -11.30 7.38
CA ASN A 134 12.93 -11.93 6.07
C ASN A 134 14.29 -12.61 6.01
N LYS A 135 14.32 -13.93 5.84
CA LYS A 135 15.56 -14.72 5.75
C LYS A 135 15.87 -15.02 4.30
N THR A 136 17.03 -14.56 3.82
CA THR A 136 17.46 -14.73 2.42
C THR A 136 18.04 -16.13 2.17
N PRO A 137 18.08 -16.58 0.91
CA PRO A 137 18.82 -17.78 0.52
C PRO A 137 20.31 -17.72 0.88
N CYS A 138 20.91 -18.90 0.96
CA CYS A 138 22.34 -19.16 1.08
C CYS A 138 22.73 -20.25 0.06
N PHE A 139 24.01 -20.62 -0.03
CA PHE A 139 24.46 -21.66 -0.97
C PHE A 139 24.05 -23.08 -0.55
N GLY A 140 23.78 -23.31 0.74
CA GLY A 140 23.31 -24.60 1.27
C GLY A 140 21.82 -24.65 1.55
N ASP A 141 21.44 -25.47 2.53
CA ASP A 141 20.05 -25.75 2.89
C ASP A 141 19.46 -24.78 3.93
N CYS A 142 19.90 -23.52 3.91
CA CYS A 142 19.36 -22.54 4.85
C CYS A 142 17.86 -22.31 4.58
N PRO A 143 17.02 -22.24 5.63
CA PRO A 143 15.61 -21.92 5.47
C PRO A 143 15.44 -20.50 4.91
N VAL A 144 14.51 -20.36 3.98
CA VAL A 144 14.13 -19.10 3.33
C VAL A 144 12.66 -18.87 3.61
N TYR A 145 12.35 -17.74 4.25
CA TYR A 145 11.00 -17.41 4.66
C TYR A 145 10.83 -15.92 4.96
N ASN A 146 9.58 -15.48 5.03
CA ASN A 146 9.18 -14.19 5.57
C ASN A 146 8.25 -14.40 6.77
N VAL A 147 8.42 -13.60 7.82
CA VAL A 147 7.58 -13.59 9.01
C VAL A 147 7.11 -12.17 9.27
N VAL A 148 5.81 -11.99 9.50
CA VAL A 148 5.23 -10.73 9.96
C VAL A 148 4.51 -11.01 11.27
N VAL A 149 4.86 -10.28 12.32
CA VAL A 149 4.15 -10.29 13.60
C VAL A 149 3.40 -8.97 13.74
N LYS A 150 2.10 -9.05 14.01
CA LYS A 150 1.23 -7.89 14.25
C LYS A 150 1.17 -7.53 15.74
N LYS A 151 0.81 -6.28 16.04
CA LYS A 151 0.65 -5.75 17.41
C LYS A 151 -0.37 -6.54 18.26
N ASN A 152 -1.30 -7.25 17.62
CA ASN A 152 -2.29 -8.12 18.27
C ASN A 152 -1.81 -9.58 18.42
N GLY A 153 -0.56 -9.90 18.08
CA GLY A 153 0.00 -11.25 18.19
C GLY A 153 -0.31 -12.21 17.04
N LEU A 154 -1.02 -11.77 15.99
CA LEU A 154 -1.16 -12.57 14.78
C LEU A 154 0.19 -12.65 14.05
N VAL A 155 0.69 -13.86 13.88
CA VAL A 155 1.93 -14.16 13.16
C VAL A 155 1.57 -14.77 11.81
N THR A 156 2.11 -14.20 10.74
CA THR A 156 2.05 -14.77 9.38
C THR A 156 3.45 -15.23 8.99
N PHE A 157 3.58 -16.50 8.65
CA PHE A 157 4.80 -17.10 8.13
C PHE A 157 4.58 -17.50 6.66
N ASN A 158 5.51 -17.13 5.79
CA ASN A 158 5.53 -17.55 4.40
C ASN A 158 6.83 -18.31 4.12
N GLY A 159 6.75 -19.63 4.09
CA GLY A 159 7.89 -20.51 3.84
C GLY A 159 8.18 -20.65 2.35
N ILE A 160 9.43 -20.45 1.94
CA ILE A 160 9.83 -20.41 0.52
C ILE A 160 10.67 -21.63 0.14
N LYS A 161 11.80 -21.84 0.82
CA LYS A 161 12.78 -22.89 0.46
C LYS A 161 13.44 -23.46 1.72
N ASN A 162 13.75 -24.75 1.72
CA ASN A 162 14.42 -25.46 2.83
C ASN A 162 13.74 -25.24 4.18
N VAL A 163 12.40 -25.29 4.17
CA VAL A 163 11.53 -25.14 5.33
C VAL A 163 10.60 -26.34 5.38
N LEU A 164 10.16 -26.71 6.58
CA LEU A 164 9.23 -27.82 6.79
C LEU A 164 7.82 -27.49 6.27
N ASN A 165 7.42 -26.22 6.38
CA ASN A 165 6.13 -25.74 5.91
C ASN A 165 6.31 -24.70 4.79
N LYS A 166 5.81 -24.97 3.58
CA LYS A 166 5.90 -24.06 2.43
C LYS A 166 4.59 -23.31 2.24
N GLY A 167 4.69 -22.07 1.77
CA GLY A 167 3.58 -21.18 1.55
C GLY A 167 3.16 -20.44 2.82
N LEU A 168 1.98 -19.80 2.74
CA LEU A 168 1.49 -18.90 3.77
C LEU A 168 0.69 -19.67 4.83
N VAL A 169 1.14 -19.58 6.08
CA VAL A 169 0.43 -20.07 7.26
C VAL A 169 0.37 -18.98 8.33
N LYS A 170 -0.66 -19.05 9.18
CA LYS A 170 -0.89 -18.08 10.24
C LYS A 170 -1.08 -18.79 11.57
N PHE A 171 -0.62 -18.17 12.65
CA PHE A 171 -0.94 -18.59 14.01
C PHE A 171 -1.04 -17.37 14.92
N GLN A 172 -1.73 -17.54 16.04
CA GLN A 172 -1.95 -16.51 17.03
C GLN A 172 -1.05 -16.78 18.24
N LEU A 173 -0.28 -15.78 18.67
CA LEU A 173 0.35 -15.80 19.98
C LEU A 173 -0.72 -15.69 21.05
N ASP A 174 -0.63 -16.50 22.10
CA ASP A 174 -1.47 -16.32 23.28
C ASP A 174 -1.09 -15.02 24.04
N ASN A 175 -1.91 -14.65 25.02
CA ASN A 175 -1.72 -13.40 25.75
C ASN A 175 -0.36 -13.33 26.47
N GLN A 176 0.11 -14.46 27.03
CA GLN A 176 1.38 -14.52 27.73
C GLN A 176 2.54 -14.41 26.74
N GLN A 177 2.46 -15.11 25.61
CA GLN A 177 3.46 -15.05 24.54
C GLN A 177 3.58 -13.64 23.94
N LEU A 178 2.43 -13.00 23.67
CA LEU A 178 2.40 -11.64 23.16
C LEU A 178 2.95 -10.64 24.20
N GLN A 179 2.64 -10.82 25.48
CA GLN A 179 3.20 -9.99 26.54
C GLN A 179 4.73 -10.09 26.58
N ILE A 180 5.28 -11.32 26.58
CA ILE A 180 6.74 -11.54 26.58
C ILE A 180 7.40 -10.91 25.35
N LEU A 181 6.80 -11.06 24.17
CA LEU A 181 7.29 -10.42 22.95
C LEU A 181 7.31 -8.90 23.08
N ASN A 182 6.23 -8.30 23.58
CA ASN A 182 6.13 -6.85 23.78
C ASN A 182 7.15 -6.35 24.81
N GLU A 183 7.41 -7.10 25.89
CA GLU A 183 8.43 -6.78 26.87
C GLU A 183 9.83 -6.79 26.25
N LYS A 184 10.19 -7.82 25.46
CA LYS A 184 11.47 -7.86 24.72
C LYS A 184 11.57 -6.69 23.74
N PHE A 185 10.51 -6.43 22.99
CA PHE A 185 10.46 -5.37 21.99
C PHE A 185 10.50 -3.95 22.60
N SER A 186 10.04 -3.78 23.84
CA SER A 186 10.10 -2.50 24.55
C SER A 186 11.54 -2.06 24.89
N LYS A 187 12.47 -3.01 25.00
CA LYS A 187 13.89 -2.76 25.26
C LYS A 187 14.65 -2.29 24.02
N ILE A 188 14.07 -2.43 22.83
CA ILE A 188 14.71 -2.02 21.59
C ILE A 188 14.79 -0.49 21.49
N VAL A 189 16.02 0.02 21.31
CA VAL A 189 16.35 1.44 21.11
C VAL A 189 16.83 1.66 19.68
N THR A 190 15.99 2.26 18.82
CA THR A 190 16.21 2.38 17.37
C THR A 190 17.40 3.24 16.96
N ASN A 191 17.76 4.26 17.75
CA ASN A 191 18.69 5.31 17.31
C ASN A 191 20.17 4.87 17.24
N ASN A 192 20.50 3.68 17.76
CA ASN A 192 21.89 3.26 17.95
C ASN A 192 22.28 2.03 17.12
N TYR A 193 21.41 1.54 16.24
CA TYR A 193 21.66 0.31 15.49
C TYR A 193 22.36 0.58 14.17
N LYS A 194 23.30 -0.30 13.82
CA LYS A 194 23.93 -0.29 12.50
C LYS A 194 22.88 -0.75 11.47
N PRO A 195 22.81 -0.15 10.28
CA PRO A 195 21.92 -0.62 9.24
C PRO A 195 22.31 -2.02 8.73
N ILE A 196 23.58 -2.40 8.86
CA ILE A 196 24.11 -3.69 8.41
C ILE A 196 25.11 -4.25 9.44
N TYR A 197 24.94 -5.52 9.80
CA TYR A 197 25.87 -6.33 10.57
C TYR A 197 26.40 -7.45 9.66
N ASP A 198 27.63 -7.30 9.14
CA ASP A 198 28.14 -8.13 8.04
C ASP A 198 29.43 -8.88 8.37
N SER A 199 29.61 -10.04 7.74
CA SER A 199 30.85 -10.83 7.67
C SER A 199 31.54 -10.77 6.30
N ARG A 200 30.92 -10.12 5.30
CA ARG A 200 31.32 -10.10 3.87
C ARG A 200 31.39 -11.46 3.20
N ASN A 201 30.87 -12.52 3.83
CA ASN A 201 30.80 -13.84 3.24
C ASN A 201 29.50 -13.99 2.41
N PRO A 202 29.55 -14.11 1.08
CA PRO A 202 28.35 -14.27 0.25
C PRO A 202 27.61 -15.59 0.49
N ASP A 203 28.25 -16.58 1.09
CA ASP A 203 27.68 -17.91 1.30
C ASP A 203 26.68 -17.97 2.45
N LEU A 204 26.68 -16.95 3.32
CA LEU A 204 25.80 -16.90 4.49
C LEU A 204 24.46 -16.23 4.19
N PRO A 205 23.34 -16.75 4.75
CA PRO A 205 22.06 -16.09 4.64
C PRO A 205 22.10 -14.75 5.37
N SER A 206 21.25 -13.82 4.93
CA SER A 206 20.96 -12.59 5.65
C SER A 206 19.59 -12.68 6.30
N THR A 207 19.47 -12.20 7.53
CA THR A 207 18.21 -11.93 8.20
C THR A 207 17.96 -10.43 8.12
N ASN A 208 16.91 -10.01 7.42
CA ASN A 208 16.47 -8.62 7.40
C ASN A 208 15.35 -8.43 8.41
N ILE A 209 15.52 -7.51 9.36
CA ILE A 209 14.56 -7.20 10.39
C ILE A 209 14.06 -5.76 10.21
N SER A 210 12.75 -5.59 10.14
CA SER A 210 12.10 -4.29 9.93
C SER A 210 11.09 -4.01 11.06
N PHE A 211 11.21 -2.85 11.69
CA PHE A 211 10.31 -2.40 12.76
C PHE A 211 10.42 -0.89 12.98
N LYS A 212 9.34 -0.19 13.37
CA LYS A 212 9.33 1.25 13.71
C LYS A 212 10.10 2.12 12.68
N GLY A 213 9.91 1.86 11.38
CA GLY A 213 10.62 2.56 10.29
C GLY A 213 12.13 2.24 10.15
N THR A 214 12.68 1.40 11.03
CA THR A 214 14.07 0.93 10.99
C THR A 214 14.17 -0.37 10.19
N ASN A 215 15.20 -0.49 9.36
CA ASN A 215 15.52 -1.70 8.60
C ASN A 215 16.97 -2.10 8.89
N ILE A 216 17.17 -3.33 9.34
CA ILE A 216 18.47 -3.87 9.74
C ILE A 216 18.74 -5.14 8.95
N LYS A 217 19.91 -5.22 8.32
CA LYS A 217 20.39 -6.45 7.68
C LYS A 217 21.44 -7.12 8.54
N ILE A 218 21.20 -8.37 8.93
CA ILE A 218 22.11 -9.17 9.76
C ILE A 218 22.60 -10.36 8.94
N ARG A 219 23.90 -10.40 8.66
CA ARG A 219 24.59 -11.58 8.14
C ARG A 219 25.51 -12.23 9.19
N LEU A 220 25.94 -11.46 10.18
CA LEU A 220 26.76 -11.92 11.30
C LEU A 220 26.22 -11.41 12.64
N TRP A 221 26.01 -12.33 13.59
CA TRP A 221 25.39 -12.05 14.88
C TRP A 221 26.34 -11.49 15.97
N LYS A 222 27.66 -11.55 15.76
CA LYS A 222 28.70 -11.26 16.78
C LYS A 222 28.61 -9.87 17.42
N GLU A 223 28.06 -8.88 16.70
CA GLU A 223 27.95 -7.49 17.18
C GLU A 223 26.51 -6.99 17.21
N VAL A 224 25.54 -7.88 17.04
CA VAL A 224 24.13 -7.52 17.07
C VAL A 224 23.74 -7.23 18.53
N PRO A 225 23.08 -6.10 18.82
CA PRO A 225 22.59 -5.78 20.16
C PRO A 225 21.73 -6.90 20.74
N LEU A 226 21.93 -7.20 22.02
CA LEU A 226 21.30 -8.34 22.70
C LEU A 226 19.78 -8.30 22.60
N GLU A 227 19.17 -7.12 22.72
CA GLU A 227 17.72 -6.94 22.66
C GLU A 227 17.14 -7.33 21.30
N LEU A 228 17.90 -7.12 20.21
CA LEU A 228 17.49 -7.51 18.86
C LEU A 228 17.62 -9.03 18.66
N ILE A 229 18.67 -9.63 19.25
CA ILE A 229 18.84 -11.10 19.28
C ILE A 229 17.68 -11.73 20.06
N GLU A 230 17.37 -11.22 21.25
CA GLU A 230 16.30 -11.77 22.10
C GLU A 230 14.93 -11.75 21.41
N VAL A 231 14.60 -10.69 20.67
CA VAL A 231 13.35 -10.62 19.89
C VAL A 231 13.38 -11.59 18.72
N HIS A 232 14.49 -11.66 17.98
CA HIS A 232 14.65 -12.60 16.87
C HIS A 232 14.48 -14.03 17.36
N GLU A 233 15.27 -14.47 18.33
CA GLU A 233 15.26 -15.85 18.83
C GLU A 233 13.88 -16.22 19.38
N TYR A 234 13.23 -15.32 20.12
CA TYR A 234 11.88 -15.58 20.63
C TYR A 234 10.88 -15.88 19.52
N ILE A 235 10.96 -15.18 18.38
CA ILE A 235 10.10 -15.46 17.23
C ILE A 235 10.51 -16.79 16.57
N ILE A 236 11.80 -17.07 16.43
CA ILE A 236 12.32 -18.31 15.86
C ILE A 236 11.90 -19.54 16.67
N GLU A 237 11.95 -19.47 18.01
CA GLU A 237 11.47 -20.52 18.91
C GLU A 237 10.03 -20.94 18.58
N HIS A 238 9.14 -19.98 18.35
CA HIS A 238 7.75 -20.29 17.97
C HIS A 238 7.66 -20.97 16.59
N LEU A 239 8.52 -20.60 15.64
CA LEU A 239 8.55 -21.24 14.32
C LEU A 239 9.07 -22.68 14.41
N LEU A 240 10.05 -22.94 15.28
CA LEU A 240 10.58 -24.27 15.57
C LEU A 240 9.53 -25.14 16.27
N ASP A 241 8.87 -24.62 17.31
CA ASP A 241 7.81 -25.33 18.05
C ASP A 241 6.65 -25.73 17.15
N LYS A 242 6.31 -24.87 16.17
CA LYS A 242 5.29 -25.15 15.15
C LYS A 242 5.79 -26.04 14.02
N LYS A 243 7.06 -26.41 14.01
CA LYS A 243 7.72 -27.20 12.95
C LYS A 243 7.56 -26.55 11.58
N TYR A 244 7.73 -25.23 11.50
CA TYR A 244 7.74 -24.50 10.23
C TYR A 244 9.14 -24.47 9.61
N ILE A 245 10.16 -24.52 10.45
CA ILE A 245 11.59 -24.60 10.09
C ILE A 245 12.25 -25.71 10.93
N GLU A 246 13.42 -26.17 10.47
CA GLU A 246 14.28 -27.13 11.18
C GLU A 246 15.27 -26.46 12.13
#